data_AF-A0A8I1V2H7-F1
#
_entry.id   AF-A0A8I1V2H7-F1
#
_cell.length_a   1.000
_cell.length_b   1.000
_cell.length_c   1.000
_cell.angle_alpha   90.00
_cell.angle_beta   90.00
_cell.angle_gamma   90.00
#
_symmetry.space_group_name_H-M   'P 1'
#
loop_
_entity.id
_entity.type
_entity.pdbx_description
1 polymer ?
#
loop_
_entity_poly.entity_id
_entity_poly.type
_entity_poly.pdbx_seq_one_letter_code
_entity_poly.pdbx_strand_id
1 'polypeptide(L)'
;MLDDVADGARVVVLRTDDEVTPGQAAEILGVTRQFVDRLCEDGVLAFRRLPGSRHRRIRVKDVTDVAAERERRRAGGAAIRAVIGQ
;
A
#
# COMPACT_ATOMS: atom_id res chain seq x y z
N MET A 1 -18.61 -1.11 4.63
CA MET A 1 -17.56 -0.70 5.61
C MET A 1 -18.10 -0.73 7.04
N LEU A 2 -19.33 -0.26 7.30
CA LEU A 2 -19.96 -0.41 8.61
C LEU A 2 -20.43 -1.86 8.89
N ASP A 3 -20.79 -2.62 7.85
CA ASP A 3 -21.27 -4.00 7.98
C ASP A 3 -20.19 -4.97 8.48
N ASP A 4 -18.95 -4.85 8.02
CA ASP A 4 -17.82 -5.66 8.51
C ASP A 4 -17.52 -5.41 10.01
N VAL A 5 -17.69 -4.16 10.47
CA VAL A 5 -17.52 -3.82 11.90
C VAL A 5 -18.62 -4.50 12.74
N ALA A 6 -19.83 -4.58 12.19
CA ALA A 6 -20.96 -5.21 12.85
C ALA A 6 -20.79 -6.74 12.99
N ASP A 7 -20.08 -7.38 12.07
CA ASP A 7 -19.73 -8.81 12.13
C ASP A 7 -18.50 -9.13 13.00
N GLY A 8 -17.98 -8.13 13.73
CA GLY A 8 -16.85 -8.31 14.64
C GLY A 8 -15.48 -8.34 13.94
N ALA A 9 -15.39 -7.84 12.70
CA ALA A 9 -14.10 -7.72 12.02
C ALA A 9 -13.18 -6.75 12.78
N ARG A 10 -11.91 -7.15 12.94
CA ARG A 10 -10.89 -6.28 13.55
C ARG A 10 -10.59 -5.13 12.59
N VAL A 11 -11.03 -3.92 12.96
CA VAL A 11 -10.64 -2.69 12.28
C VAL A 11 -9.48 -2.02 13.01
N VAL A 12 -8.49 -1.56 12.25
CA VAL A 12 -7.38 -0.75 12.77
C VAL A 12 -7.43 0.62 12.10
N VAL A 13 -7.48 1.67 12.92
CA VAL A 13 -7.36 3.05 12.44
C VAL A 13 -5.90 3.47 12.60
N LEU A 14 -5.28 3.87 11.49
CA LEU A 14 -3.89 4.33 11.44
C LEU A 14 -3.87 5.80 11.01
N ARG A 15 -3.00 6.59 11.64
CA ARG A 15 -2.67 7.93 11.20
C ARG A 15 -1.67 7.86 10.05
N THR A 16 -1.67 8.89 9.22
CA THR A 16 -0.79 8.99 8.04
C THR A 16 0.70 8.95 8.41
N ASP A 17 1.05 9.45 9.59
CA ASP A 17 2.42 9.45 10.12
C ASP A 17 2.80 8.16 10.87
N ASP A 18 1.85 7.24 11.09
CA ASP A 18 2.15 5.96 11.72
C ASP A 18 3.06 5.12 10.82
N GLU A 19 3.82 4.21 11.44
CA GLU A 19 4.71 3.32 10.72
C GLU A 19 4.23 1.88 10.76
N VAL A 20 4.23 1.26 9.60
CA VAL A 20 3.86 -0.14 9.38
C VAL A 20 5.05 -0.98 8.96
N THR A 21 4.95 -2.29 9.18
CA THR A 21 5.89 -3.26 8.63
C THR A 21 5.65 -3.47 7.12
N PRO A 22 6.62 -4.02 6.37
CA PRO A 22 6.38 -4.42 4.98
C PRO A 22 5.22 -5.39 4.80
N GLY A 23 4.95 -6.26 5.79
CA GLY A 23 3.80 -7.16 5.76
C GLY A 23 2.47 -6.40 5.84
N GLN A 24 2.34 -5.50 6.80
CA GLN A 24 1.14 -4.66 6.94
C GLN A 24 0.95 -3.71 5.75
N ALA A 25 2.04 -3.15 5.20
CA ALA A 25 1.97 -2.37 3.97
C ALA A 25 1.45 -3.20 2.79
N ALA A 26 1.79 -4.49 2.73
CA ALA A 26 1.30 -5.39 1.70
C ALA A 26 -0.20 -5.65 1.82
N GLU A 27 -0.70 -5.83 3.06
CA GLU A 27 -2.12 -5.93 3.36
C GLU A 27 -2.87 -4.66 2.92
N ILE A 28 -2.34 -3.47 3.26
CA ILE A 28 -2.93 -2.17 2.85
C ILE A 28 -2.97 -2.03 1.33
N LEU A 29 -1.92 -2.44 0.62
CA LEU A 29 -1.81 -2.33 -0.84
C LEU A 29 -2.56 -3.44 -1.60
N GLY A 30 -3.05 -4.47 -0.92
CA GLY A 30 -3.63 -5.67 -1.54
C GLY A 30 -2.63 -6.41 -2.44
N VAL A 31 -1.37 -6.53 -2.00
CA VAL A 31 -0.27 -7.17 -2.74
C VAL A 31 0.52 -8.12 -1.85
N THR A 32 1.48 -8.84 -2.42
CA THR A 32 2.38 -9.70 -1.63
C THR A 32 3.44 -8.88 -0.91
N ARG A 33 3.92 -9.38 0.24
CA ARG A 33 5.06 -8.78 0.96
C ARG A 33 6.30 -8.68 0.08
N GLN A 34 6.59 -9.69 -0.74
CA GLN A 34 7.73 -9.68 -1.66
C GLN A 34 7.64 -8.52 -2.65
N PHE A 35 6.44 -8.18 -3.12
CA PHE A 35 6.25 -7.03 -3.98
C PHE A 35 6.56 -5.71 -3.24
N VAL A 36 6.13 -5.58 -1.99
CA VAL A 36 6.49 -4.41 -1.15
C VAL A 36 8.00 -4.32 -0.92
N ASP A 37 8.65 -5.45 -0.64
CA ASP A 37 10.11 -5.50 -0.48
C ASP A 37 10.81 -5.03 -1.77
N ARG A 38 10.31 -5.44 -2.95
CA ARG A 38 10.79 -4.96 -4.24
C ARG A 38 10.56 -3.45 -4.44
N LEU A 39 9.39 -2.92 -4.09
CA LEU A 39 9.13 -1.48 -4.16
C LEU A 39 10.11 -0.68 -3.28
N CYS A 40 10.48 -1.22 -2.13
CA CYS A 40 11.48 -0.61 -1.25
C CYS A 40 12.89 -0.65 -1.87
N GLU A 41 13.25 -1.77 -2.50
CA GLU A 41 14.55 -1.97 -3.15
C GLU A 41 14.71 -1.10 -4.41
N ASP A 42 13.63 -0.96 -5.18
CA ASP A 42 13.56 -0.10 -6.36
C ASP A 42 13.45 1.40 -6.00
N GLY A 43 13.41 1.75 -4.71
CA GLY A 43 13.30 3.13 -4.22
C GLY A 43 11.94 3.79 -4.44
N VAL A 44 10.94 3.02 -4.90
CA VAL A 44 9.58 3.50 -5.16
C VAL A 44 8.81 3.73 -3.85
N LEU A 45 9.04 2.89 -2.85
CA LEU A 45 8.42 3.00 -1.53
C LEU A 45 9.48 3.36 -0.49
N ALA A 46 9.36 4.56 0.06
CA ALA A 46 10.25 5.04 1.11
C ALA A 46 10.12 4.17 2.37
N PHE A 47 11.26 3.87 2.99
CA PHE A 47 11.30 3.14 4.25
C PHE A 47 12.49 3.61 5.09
N ARG A 48 12.40 3.40 6.40
CA ARG A 48 13.57 3.47 7.29
C ARG A 48 13.85 2.10 7.89
N ARG A 49 15.07 1.92 8.39
CA ARG A 49 15.42 0.77 9.23
C ARG A 49 15.35 1.16 10.69
N LEU A 50 14.93 0.23 11.54
CA LEU A 50 15.04 0.42 12.99
C LEU A 50 16.52 0.53 13.37
N PRO A 51 16.89 1.41 14.32
CA PRO A 51 18.26 1.54 14.78
C PRO A 51 18.83 0.18 15.22
N GLY A 52 20.02 -0.18 14.71
CA GLY A 52 20.67 -1.46 15.04
C GLY A 52 19.98 -2.71 14.48
N SER A 53 19.04 -2.58 13.52
CA SER A 53 18.31 -3.72 12.97
C SER A 53 18.15 -3.66 11.45
N ARG A 54 17.95 -4.84 10.84
CA ARG A 54 17.57 -4.95 9.43
C ARG A 54 16.08 -4.69 9.17
N HIS A 55 15.25 -4.66 10.20
CA HIS A 55 13.79 -4.51 10.06
C HIS A 55 13.42 -3.14 9.48
N ARG A 56 12.59 -3.15 8.44
CA ARG A 56 12.08 -1.96 7.75
C ARG A 56 10.80 -1.45 8.42
N ARG A 57 10.60 -0.15 8.39
CA ARG A 57 9.38 0.58 8.76
C ARG A 57 9.02 1.55 7.65
N ILE A 58 7.75 1.62 7.29
CA ILE A 58 7.22 2.39 6.17
C ILE A 58 6.12 3.28 6.72
N ARG A 59 6.10 4.56 6.38
CA ARG A 59 5.00 5.45 6.82
C ARG A 59 3.73 5.10 6.07
N VAL A 60 2.59 5.14 6.76
CA VAL A 60 1.28 4.91 6.16
C VAL A 60 1.05 5.85 4.98
N LYS A 61 1.48 7.11 5.09
CA LYS A 61 1.47 8.09 4.00
C LYS A 61 2.06 7.54 2.70
N ASP A 62 3.28 7.02 2.78
CA ASP A 62 4.03 6.56 1.60
C ASP A 62 3.35 5.34 0.98
N VAL A 63 2.78 4.45 1.81
CA VAL A 63 1.97 3.33 1.34
C VAL A 63 0.72 3.82 0.60
N THR A 64 -0.02 4.78 1.17
CA THR A 64 -1.24 5.31 0.56
C THR A 64 -0.98 6.10 -0.72
N ASP A 65 0.15 6.81 -0.81
CA ASP A 65 0.56 7.53 -2.03
C ASP A 65 0.82 6.54 -3.18
N VAL A 66 1.49 5.42 -2.90
CA VAL A 66 1.67 4.32 -3.87
C VAL A 66 0.33 3.72 -4.28
N ALA A 67 -0.60 3.52 -3.34
CA ALA A 67 -1.94 3.00 -3.64
C ALA A 67 -2.70 3.92 -4.61
N ALA A 68 -2.70 5.23 -4.33
CA ALA A 68 -3.38 6.23 -5.14
C ALA A 68 -2.79 6.33 -6.55
N GLU A 69 -1.46 6.26 -6.68
CA GLU A 69 -0.80 6.26 -7.99
C GLU A 69 -1.15 5.01 -8.82
N ARG A 70 -1.22 3.84 -8.18
CA ARG A 70 -1.63 2.61 -8.86
C ARG A 70 -3.08 2.66 -9.33
N GLU A 71 -3.96 3.26 -8.55
CA GLU A 71 -5.36 3.48 -8.95
C GLU A 71 -5.43 4.38 -10.19
N ARG A 72 -4.74 5.53 -10.17
CA ARG A 72 -4.67 6.45 -11.33
C ARG A 72 -4.21 5.75 -12.60
N ARG A 73 -3.17 4.91 -12.51
CA ARG A 73 -2.66 4.13 -13.66
C ARG A 73 -3.67 3.10 -14.16
N ARG A 74 -4.38 2.40 -13.26
CA ARG A 74 -5.43 1.44 -13.62
C ARG A 74 -6.60 2.14 -14.31
N ALA A 75 -7.05 3.28 -13.79
CA ALA A 75 -8.12 4.08 -14.39
C ALA A 75 -7.73 4.58 -15.78
N GLY A 76 -6.51 5.13 -15.95
CA GLY A 76 -6.01 5.58 -17.25
C GLY A 76 -5.92 4.44 -18.27
N GLY A 77 -5.40 3.27 -17.87
CA GLY A 77 -5.34 2.10 -18.75
C GLY A 77 -6.71 1.55 -19.14
N ALA A 78 -7.69 1.61 -18.23
CA ALA A 78 -9.08 1.25 -18.54
C ALA A 78 -9.68 2.21 -19.58
N ALA A 79 -9.44 3.52 -19.44
CA ALA A 79 -9.88 4.52 -20.41
C ALA A 79 -9.28 4.26 -21.81
N ILE A 80 -7.98 3.95 -21.90
CA ILE A 80 -7.33 3.63 -23.18
C ILE A 80 -7.95 2.38 -23.83
N ARG A 81 -8.16 1.30 -23.05
CA ARG A 81 -8.80 0.08 -23.58
C ARG A 81 -10.23 0.32 -24.08
N ALA A 82 -10.99 1.19 -23.41
CA ALA A 82 -12.35 1.54 -23.81
C ALA A 82 -12.39 2.33 -25.13
N VAL A 83 -11.33 3.06 -25.48
CA VAL A 83 -11.21 3.81 -26.74
C VAL A 83 -10.74 2.93 -27.90
N ILE A 84 -9.83 1.98 -27.66
CA ILE A 84 -9.27 1.11 -28.72
C ILE A 84 -10.21 -0.08 -29.04
N GLY A 85 -11.10 -0.44 -28.13
CA GLY A 85 -12.09 -1.51 -28.32
C GLY A 85 -13.37 -1.11 -29.06
N GLN A 86 -13.43 0.07 -29.69
CA GLN A 86 -14.54 0.55 -30.52
C GLN A 86 -14.10 0.74 -31.97
#